data_AF-A0A1Z8NWL1-F1
#
_entry.id   AF-A0A1Z8NWL1-F1
#
_cell.length_a   1.000
_cell.length_b   1.000
_cell.length_c   1.000
_cell.angle_alpha   90.00
_cell.angle_beta   90.00
_cell.angle_gamma   90.00
#
_symmetry.space_group_name_H-M   'P 1'
#
loop_
_entity.id
_entity.type
_entity.pdbx_description
1 polymer ?
#
loop_
_entity_poly.entity_id
_entity_poly.type
_entity_poly.pdbx_seq_one_letter_code
_entity_poly.pdbx_strand_id
1 'polypeptide(L)'
;GPGIKTSIKLTIPDREFVRDWIVFHTNATFSLPAEADFVIGTWKDIKPLSQFKCGTEEYPDRSATIILETEKLENLGMSLRGPGIKTSIELTIPDRELLYFNQSLYPMGLDFFLCCNDKLSGLPRSTRLVEI
;
A
#
# COMPACT_ATOMS: atom_id res chain seq x y z
N GLY A 1 -11.50 17.09 20.67
CA GLY A 1 -11.12 15.71 21.07
C GLY A 1 -9.74 15.42 20.52
N PRO A 2 -8.98 14.44 21.04
CA PRO A 2 -7.70 14.11 20.43
C PRO A 2 -8.00 13.67 19.01
N GLY A 3 -7.71 14.55 18.04
CA GLY A 3 -7.94 14.26 16.63
C GLY A 3 -7.15 13.02 16.27
N ILE A 4 -7.74 12.13 15.47
CA ILE A 4 -7.02 11.01 14.88
C ILE A 4 -5.78 11.59 14.19
N LYS A 5 -4.60 11.36 14.75
CA LYS A 5 -3.34 11.77 14.15
C LYS A 5 -2.95 10.72 13.14
N THR A 6 -2.94 11.08 11.87
CA THR A 6 -2.43 10.22 10.81
C THR A 6 -0.93 9.98 11.00
N SER A 7 -0.53 8.72 11.09
CA SER A 7 0.86 8.31 11.21
C SER A 7 1.45 7.85 9.87
N ILE A 8 2.70 8.23 9.60
CA ILE A 8 3.40 7.92 8.35
C ILE A 8 4.71 7.19 8.63
N LYS A 9 5.00 6.17 7.84
CA LYS A 9 6.34 5.61 7.66
C LYS A 9 6.88 6.00 6.28
N LEU A 10 8.04 6.65 6.23
CA LEU A 10 8.76 6.96 4.99
C LEU A 10 9.99 6.05 4.88
N THR A 11 10.26 5.55 3.67
CA THR A 11 11.46 4.72 3.39
C THR A 11 12.36 5.30 2.30
N ILE A 12 11.88 6.25 1.46
CA ILE A 12 12.67 6.83 0.35
C ILE A 12 12.28 8.26 -0.06
N PRO A 13 13.26 9.08 -0.49
CA PRO A 13 14.43 9.38 0.33
C PRO A 13 13.94 10.09 1.61
N ASP A 14 14.20 9.49 2.77
CA ASP A 14 13.88 10.07 4.09
C ASP A 14 14.79 11.26 4.40
N ARG A 15 14.47 12.41 3.80
CA ARG A 15 15.20 13.67 3.94
C ARG A 15 14.41 14.58 4.85
N GLU A 16 15.12 15.32 5.71
CA GLU A 16 14.53 16.27 6.65
C GLU A 16 13.54 17.22 5.97
N PHE A 17 13.92 17.83 4.84
CA PHE A 17 13.01 18.74 4.12
C PHE A 17 11.72 18.06 3.62
N VAL A 18 11.76 16.76 3.26
CA VAL A 18 10.56 16.01 2.85
C VAL A 18 9.68 15.77 4.06
N ARG A 19 10.28 15.41 5.20
CA ARG A 19 9.56 15.20 6.45
C ARG A 19 8.88 16.47 6.93
N ASP A 20 9.61 17.58 6.92
CA ASP A 20 9.09 18.89 7.31
C ASP A 20 7.97 19.32 6.39
N TRP A 21 8.12 19.11 5.08
CA TRP A 21 7.06 19.40 4.11
C TRP A 21 5.80 18.59 4.38
N ILE A 22 5.93 17.28 4.64
CA ILE A 22 4.79 16.41 4.99
C ILE A 22 4.13 16.91 6.28
N VAL A 23 4.90 17.14 7.34
CA VAL A 23 4.37 17.60 8.64
C VAL A 23 3.65 18.92 8.47
N PHE A 24 4.26 19.88 7.78
CA PHE A 24 3.70 21.21 7.57
C PHE A 24 2.36 21.17 6.83
N HIS A 25 2.25 20.36 5.78
CA HIS A 25 1.04 20.34 4.93
C HIS A 25 -0.04 19.40 5.44
N THR A 26 0.29 18.38 6.24
CA THR A 26 -0.65 17.32 6.63
C THR A 26 -0.87 17.20 8.13
N ASN A 27 -0.02 17.81 8.96
CA ASN A 27 0.07 17.57 10.41
C ASN A 27 0.29 16.10 10.81
N ALA A 28 0.69 15.25 9.86
CA ALA A 28 0.98 13.85 10.12
C ALA A 28 2.22 13.69 11.01
N THR A 29 2.28 12.60 11.77
CA THR A 29 3.43 12.25 12.60
C THR A 29 4.16 11.06 12.01
N PHE A 30 5.49 11.00 12.16
CA PHE A 30 6.24 9.80 11.77
C PHE A 30 6.17 8.73 12.86
N SER A 31 6.04 7.46 12.46
CA SER A 31 5.93 6.33 13.40
C SER A 31 6.80 5.14 12.99
N LEU A 32 6.78 4.12 13.85
CA LEU A 32 7.27 2.79 13.50
C LEU A 32 6.34 2.13 12.45
N PRO A 33 6.84 1.17 11.65
CA PRO A 33 6.04 0.46 10.65
C PRO A 33 4.73 -0.14 11.19
N ALA A 34 4.77 -0.74 12.37
CA ALA A 34 3.61 -1.41 12.98
C ALA A 34 2.47 -0.46 13.38
N GLU A 35 2.74 0.85 13.43
CA GLU A 35 1.80 1.88 13.88
C GLU A 35 1.32 2.79 12.73
N ALA A 36 1.94 2.70 11.55
CA ALA A 36 1.76 3.64 10.45
C ALA A 36 0.38 3.49 9.77
N ASP A 37 -0.39 4.57 9.62
CA ASP A 37 -1.58 4.65 8.75
C ASP A 37 -1.21 4.61 7.28
N PHE A 38 -0.12 5.30 6.91
CA PHE A 38 0.40 5.31 5.56
C PHE A 38 1.87 4.92 5.54
N VAL A 39 2.26 4.12 4.56
CA VAL A 39 3.65 3.74 4.32
C VAL A 39 4.02 4.20 2.91
N ILE A 40 5.06 5.02 2.78
CA ILE A 40 5.56 5.52 1.50
C ILE A 40 6.91 4.88 1.24
N GLY A 41 7.03 4.12 0.15
CA GLY A 41 8.24 3.37 -0.13
C GLY A 41 8.32 2.70 -1.48
N THR A 42 9.28 1.80 -1.65
CA THR A 42 9.41 0.90 -2.81
C THR A 42 8.99 -0.52 -2.46
N TRP A 43 8.87 -1.38 -3.48
CA TRP A 43 8.62 -2.82 -3.30
C TRP A 43 9.63 -3.52 -2.38
N LYS A 44 10.87 -3.03 -2.30
CA LYS A 44 11.90 -3.61 -1.43
C LYS A 44 11.69 -3.21 0.03
N ASP A 45 11.23 -1.99 0.27
CA ASP A 45 11.13 -1.41 1.60
C ASP A 45 9.97 -1.97 2.42
N ILE A 46 8.96 -2.52 1.72
CA ILE A 46 7.75 -3.04 2.37
C ILE A 46 7.84 -4.51 2.74
N LYS A 47 9.01 -5.14 2.60
CA LYS A 47 9.20 -6.55 2.98
C LYS A 47 9.75 -6.68 4.39
N PRO A 48 9.22 -7.60 5.22
CA PRO A 48 7.98 -8.36 5.02
C PRO A 48 6.73 -7.49 5.25
N LEU A 49 5.58 -7.83 4.65
CA LEU A 49 4.33 -7.07 4.88
C LEU A 49 3.86 -7.14 6.34
N SER A 50 4.18 -8.22 7.05
CA SER A 50 3.77 -8.46 8.44
C SER A 50 4.33 -7.45 9.45
N GLN A 51 5.27 -6.59 9.04
CA GLN A 51 5.74 -5.48 9.87
C GLN A 51 4.74 -4.32 9.96
N PHE A 52 3.74 -4.28 9.08
CA PHE A 52 2.73 -3.22 9.03
C PHE A 52 1.42 -3.70 9.62
N LYS A 53 0.57 -2.75 10.00
CA LYS A 53 -0.77 -3.07 10.51
C LYS A 53 -1.65 -3.57 9.36
N CYS A 54 -2.13 -4.81 9.46
CA CYS A 54 -3.05 -5.40 8.47
C CYS A 54 -4.53 -5.26 8.86
N GLY A 55 -4.84 -4.53 9.94
CA GLY A 55 -6.16 -4.52 10.56
C GLY A 55 -6.40 -5.77 11.40
N THR A 56 -7.62 -5.91 11.92
CA THR A 56 -8.11 -7.14 12.57
C THR A 56 -9.35 -7.65 11.83
N GLU A 57 -9.84 -8.84 12.18
CA GLU A 57 -11.10 -9.34 11.58
C GLU A 57 -12.30 -8.42 11.89
N GLU A 58 -12.33 -7.83 13.09
CA GLU A 58 -13.39 -6.92 13.54
C GLU A 58 -13.24 -5.51 12.95
N TYR A 59 -12.00 -5.09 12.68
CA TYR A 59 -11.66 -3.76 12.17
C TYR A 59 -10.64 -3.86 11.03
N PRO A 60 -11.01 -4.48 9.88
CA PRO A 60 -10.09 -4.64 8.76
C PRO A 60 -9.69 -3.28 8.19
N ASP A 61 -10.59 -2.31 8.22
CA ASP A 61 -10.38 -0.93 7.77
C ASP A 61 -9.26 -0.19 8.52
N ARG A 62 -8.81 -0.68 9.68
CA ARG A 62 -7.68 -0.12 10.45
C ARG A 62 -6.30 -0.61 9.99
N SER A 63 -6.19 -1.13 8.78
CA SER A 63 -4.90 -1.48 8.18
C SER A 63 -4.11 -0.23 7.75
N ALA A 64 -2.83 -0.42 7.40
CA ALA A 64 -2.06 0.58 6.69
C ALA A 64 -2.48 0.63 5.23
N THR A 65 -2.33 1.81 4.63
CA THR A 65 -2.32 2.02 3.18
C THR A 65 -0.88 2.19 2.71
N ILE A 66 -0.47 1.44 1.70
CA ILE A 66 0.89 1.47 1.18
C ILE A 66 0.93 2.26 -0.14
N ILE A 67 1.72 3.32 -0.19
CA ILE A 67 1.98 4.13 -1.38
C ILE A 67 3.36 3.73 -1.91
N LEU A 68 3.37 3.06 -3.06
CA LEU A 68 4.56 2.47 -3.66
C LEU A 68 5.03 3.27 -4.87
N GLU A 69 6.26 3.77 -4.82
CA GLU A 69 6.97 4.18 -6.03
C GLU A 69 7.47 2.92 -6.77
N THR A 70 7.15 2.83 -8.06
CA THR A 70 7.56 1.73 -8.93
C THR A 70 8.18 2.26 -10.22
N GLU A 71 9.12 1.51 -10.80
CA GLU A 71 9.82 1.90 -12.03
C GLU A 71 8.91 1.88 -13.26
N LYS A 72 7.88 1.02 -13.25
CA LYS A 72 6.91 0.86 -14.35
C LYS A 72 5.51 0.61 -13.82
N LEU A 73 4.53 1.18 -14.50
CA LEU A 73 3.11 0.96 -14.28
C LEU A 73 2.37 0.95 -15.62
N GLU A 74 2.05 -0.26 -16.09
CA GLU A 74 1.45 -0.53 -17.39
C GLU A 74 0.33 -1.57 -17.23
N ASN A 75 -0.66 -1.54 -18.13
CA ASN A 75 -1.77 -2.49 -18.16
C ASN A 75 -1.33 -3.83 -18.80
N LEU A 76 -0.27 -4.42 -18.27
CA LEU A 76 0.36 -5.65 -18.73
C LEU A 76 0.94 -6.41 -17.54
N GLY A 77 0.85 -7.74 -17.55
CA GLY A 77 1.57 -8.59 -16.61
C GLY A 77 0.62 -9.50 -15.84
N MET A 78 0.36 -9.19 -14.57
CA MET A 78 -0.47 -10.06 -13.73
C MET A 78 -1.94 -9.80 -14.00
N SER A 79 -2.73 -10.87 -14.24
CA SER A 79 -4.18 -10.77 -14.39
C SER A 79 -4.85 -10.65 -13.02
N LEU A 80 -5.68 -9.62 -12.86
CA LEU A 80 -6.33 -9.22 -11.62
C LEU A 80 -7.85 -9.23 -11.77
N ARG A 81 -8.55 -9.59 -10.68
CA ARG A 81 -10.01 -9.53 -10.54
C ARG A 81 -10.43 -9.02 -9.17
N GLY A 82 -11.68 -8.60 -9.05
CA GLY A 82 -12.25 -8.15 -7.78
C GLY A 82 -13.38 -7.14 -7.99
N PRO A 83 -13.96 -6.61 -6.88
CA PRO A 83 -14.96 -5.56 -6.95
C PRO A 83 -14.47 -4.38 -7.80
N GLY A 84 -15.31 -3.93 -8.74
CA GLY A 84 -14.95 -2.85 -9.68
C GLY A 84 -14.27 -3.31 -10.98
N ILE A 85 -13.86 -4.57 -11.10
CA ILE A 85 -13.31 -5.15 -12.33
C ILE A 85 -14.35 -6.09 -12.96
N LYS A 86 -14.86 -5.74 -14.15
CA LYS A 86 -15.94 -6.50 -14.81
C LYS A 86 -15.53 -7.92 -15.21
N THR A 87 -14.33 -8.08 -15.75
CA THR A 87 -13.80 -9.38 -16.23
C THR A 87 -12.45 -9.66 -15.61
N SER A 88 -11.40 -9.01 -16.11
CA SER A 88 -10.05 -8.99 -15.58
C SER A 88 -9.31 -7.79 -16.16
N ILE A 89 -8.31 -7.31 -15.45
CA ILE A 89 -7.34 -6.33 -15.95
C ILE A 89 -5.94 -6.92 -15.80
N GLU A 90 -4.97 -6.42 -16.55
CA GLU A 90 -3.56 -6.73 -16.33
C GLU A 90 -2.85 -5.53 -15.71
N LEU A 91 -1.89 -5.78 -14.83
CA LEU A 91 -1.07 -4.74 -14.22
C LEU A 91 0.36 -5.21 -13.99
N THR A 92 1.31 -4.31 -14.21
CA THR A 92 2.73 -4.58 -13.96
C THR A 92 2.98 -4.59 -12.46
N ILE A 93 3.07 -5.80 -11.90
CA ILE A 93 3.37 -6.03 -10.49
C ILE A 93 4.60 -6.92 -10.43
N PRO A 94 5.73 -6.44 -9.86
CA PRO A 94 6.98 -7.18 -9.84
C PRO A 94 7.02 -8.30 -8.79
N ASP A 95 6.08 -8.32 -7.83
CA ASP A 95 6.08 -9.27 -6.72
C ASP A 95 4.75 -9.99 -6.54
N ARG A 96 4.66 -11.18 -7.16
CA ARG A 96 3.51 -12.08 -7.08
C ARG A 96 3.26 -12.60 -5.66
N GLU A 97 4.32 -13.02 -4.98
CA GLU A 97 4.24 -13.68 -3.67
C GLU A 97 3.74 -12.72 -2.60
N LEU A 98 4.17 -11.47 -2.66
CA LEU A 98 3.69 -10.42 -1.78
C LEU A 98 2.18 -10.22 -1.91
N LEU A 99 1.65 -10.22 -3.15
CA LEU A 99 0.20 -10.11 -3.36
C LEU A 99 -0.56 -11.38 -2.95
N TYR A 100 -0.01 -12.57 -3.14
CA TYR A 100 -0.65 -13.78 -2.63
C TYR A 100 -0.71 -13.80 -1.11
N PHE A 101 0.37 -13.40 -0.45
CA PHE A 101 0.38 -13.24 0.99
C PHE A 101 -0.65 -12.21 1.45
N ASN A 102 -0.76 -11.06 0.79
CA ASN A 102 -1.77 -10.07 1.16
C ASN A 102 -3.20 -10.58 0.95
N GLN A 103 -3.44 -11.35 -0.11
CA GLN A 103 -4.75 -11.95 -0.40
C GLN A 103 -5.15 -13.02 0.62
N SER A 104 -4.20 -13.79 1.14
CA SER A 104 -4.48 -14.83 2.14
C SER A 104 -4.90 -14.26 3.50
N LEU A 105 -4.69 -12.97 3.74
CA LEU A 105 -5.11 -12.27 4.95
C LEU A 105 -6.58 -11.81 4.92
N TYR A 106 -7.26 -11.85 3.77
CA TYR A 106 -8.60 -11.30 3.63
C TYR A 106 -9.59 -11.88 4.69
N PRO A 107 -10.37 -11.05 5.41
CA PRO A 107 -10.69 -9.63 5.14
C PRO A 107 -9.65 -8.60 5.62
N MET A 108 -8.64 -9.04 6.38
CA MET A 108 -7.47 -8.20 6.71
C MET A 108 -6.58 -8.00 5.47
N GLY A 109 -5.49 -7.29 5.66
CA GLY A 109 -4.49 -7.02 4.62
C GLY A 109 -4.36 -5.53 4.32
N LEU A 110 -3.50 -5.22 3.37
CA LEU A 110 -3.11 -3.87 3.01
C LEU A 110 -3.76 -3.46 1.70
N ASP A 111 -4.06 -2.17 1.58
CA ASP A 111 -4.44 -1.54 0.33
C ASP A 111 -3.22 -0.82 -0.26
N PHE A 112 -3.03 -0.90 -1.59
CA PHE A 112 -1.88 -0.30 -2.25
C PHE A 112 -2.27 0.80 -3.23
N PHE A 113 -1.46 1.84 -3.30
CA PHE A 113 -1.40 2.80 -4.40
C PHE A 113 -0.05 2.66 -5.08
N LEU A 114 -0.03 2.25 -6.34
CA LEU A 114 1.18 2.18 -7.16
C LEU A 114 1.34 3.48 -7.94
N CYS A 115 2.49 4.13 -7.80
CA CYS A 115 2.82 5.42 -8.39
C CYS A 115 4.02 5.27 -9.33
N CYS A 116 3.92 5.80 -10.55
CA CYS A 116 5.01 5.86 -11.51
C CYS A 116 4.88 7.15 -12.33
N ASN A 117 5.71 8.15 -12.02
CA ASN A 117 5.60 9.50 -12.58
C ASN A 117 4.19 10.09 -12.37
N ASP A 118 3.46 10.35 -13.45
CA ASP A 118 2.08 10.88 -13.48
C ASP A 118 1.00 9.79 -13.46
N LYS A 119 1.38 8.52 -13.37
CA LYS A 119 0.46 7.38 -13.33
C LYS A 119 0.21 6.89 -11.91
N LEU A 120 -1.03 6.49 -11.67
CA LEU A 120 -1.51 5.94 -10.40
C LEU A 120 -2.38 4.71 -10.65
N SER A 121 -2.26 3.67 -9.82
CA SER A 121 -3.19 2.54 -9.77
C SER A 121 -3.48 2.13 -8.34
N GLY A 122 -4.76 2.01 -7.99
CA GLY A 122 -5.19 1.49 -6.70
C GLY A 122 -5.38 -0.03 -6.75
N LEU A 123 -4.85 -0.73 -5.77
CA LEU A 123 -5.01 -2.17 -5.59
C LEU A 123 -5.55 -2.45 -4.18
N PRO A 124 -6.88 -2.48 -4.00
CA PRO A 124 -7.49 -2.84 -2.73
C PRO A 124 -7.14 -4.26 -2.33
N ARG A 125 -7.17 -4.58 -1.02
CA ARG A 125 -6.93 -5.92 -0.46
C ARG A 125 -7.87 -7.00 -0.98
N SER A 126 -9.03 -6.60 -1.52
CA SER A 126 -10.01 -7.49 -2.15
C SER A 126 -9.64 -7.86 -3.58
N THR A 127 -8.60 -7.25 -4.17
CA THR A 127 -8.08 -7.65 -5.48
C THR A 127 -7.49 -9.05 -5.39
N ARG A 128 -7.74 -9.85 -6.42
CA ARG A 128 -7.31 -11.24 -6.52
C ARG A 128 -6.46 -11.44 -7.76
N LEU A 129 -5.39 -12.22 -7.62
CA LEU A 129 -4.66 -12.77 -8.75
C LEU A 129 -5.51 -13.87 -9.40
N VAL A 130 -5.58 -13.87 -10.72
CA VAL A 130 -6.16 -14.98 -11.47
C VAL A 130 -5.06 -16.02 -11.68
N GLU A 131 -5.23 -17.22 -11.10
CA GLU A 131 -4.39 -18.37 -11.46
C GLU A 131 -4.63 -18.72 -12.94
N ILE A 132 -3.55 -18.96 -13.68
CA ILE A 132 -3.59 -19.48 -15.04
C ILE A 132 -3.58 -21.00 -14.97
#